data_AF-A0A1B6LKD3-F1
#
_entry.id   AF-A0A1B6LKD3-F1
#
_cell.length_a   1.000
_cell.length_b   1.000
_cell.length_c   1.000
_cell.angle_alpha   90.00
_cell.angle_beta   90.00
_cell.angle_gamma   90.00
#
_symmetry.space_group_name_H-M   'P 1'
#
loop_
_entity.id
_entity.type
_entity.pdbx_description
1 polymer ?
#
loop_
_entity_poly.entity_id
_entity_poly.type
_entity_poly.pdbx_seq_one_letter_code
_entity_poly.pdbx_strand_id
1 'polypeptide(L)'
;MILKHSICFCLLFTLFVGVRSDRKITTVQNPGCNITTCKDLVLVHVKAEGENDTLHHLWDFTGKPALLLALTQPNATVSIAWQQFSFGQEGAIIIDPPPTYVYGVVIDQMIEFNDEEDTGALNQTSNNSSYVNLMDTKNFDWKITNMTNSSSKASLTIEATSYNDEQANVKKSGTVRIEMSVYGGE
;
A
#
# COMPACT_ATOMS: atom_id res chain seq x y z
N MET A 1 -26.73 13.13 -69.41
CA MET A 1 -25.36 12.87 -68.91
C MET A 1 -25.40 13.03 -67.40
N ILE A 2 -25.55 11.93 -66.64
CA ILE A 2 -25.63 11.93 -65.17
C ILE A 2 -24.43 11.15 -64.68
N LEU A 3 -23.48 11.86 -64.05
CA LEU A 3 -22.25 11.28 -63.53
C LEU A 3 -22.52 10.84 -62.07
N LYS A 4 -22.69 9.52 -61.86
CA LYS A 4 -22.78 8.95 -60.51
C LYS A 4 -21.37 8.90 -59.90
N HIS A 5 -21.09 9.80 -58.97
CA HIS A 5 -19.90 9.69 -58.13
C HIS A 5 -20.16 8.71 -56.99
N SER A 6 -19.58 7.52 -57.11
CA SER A 6 -19.52 6.53 -56.05
C SER A 6 -18.43 6.94 -55.06
N ILE A 7 -18.82 7.47 -53.90
CA ILE A 7 -17.90 7.80 -52.81
C ILE A 7 -17.65 6.50 -52.04
N CYS A 8 -16.45 5.94 -52.18
CA CYS A 8 -16.01 4.77 -51.42
C CYS A 8 -15.54 5.26 -50.04
N PHE A 9 -16.30 4.93 -48.99
CA PHE A 9 -15.97 5.28 -47.62
C PHE A 9 -15.05 4.18 -47.04
N CYS A 10 -13.73 4.39 -47.11
CA CYS A 10 -12.77 3.53 -46.42
C CYS A 10 -12.78 3.83 -44.92
N LEU A 11 -13.47 2.99 -44.14
CA LEU A 11 -13.34 2.95 -42.68
C LEU A 11 -11.93 2.45 -42.32
N LEU A 12 -11.03 3.37 -41.99
CA LEU A 12 -9.79 3.05 -41.29
C LEU A 12 -10.15 2.63 -39.86
N PHE A 13 -10.21 1.33 -39.60
CA PHE A 13 -10.20 0.79 -38.24
C PHE A 13 -8.78 0.93 -37.68
N THR A 14 -8.51 2.03 -36.99
CA THR A 14 -7.34 2.10 -36.11
C THR A 14 -7.59 1.16 -34.93
N LEU A 15 -7.00 -0.04 -35.00
CA LEU A 15 -6.86 -0.94 -33.84
C LEU A 15 -5.98 -0.22 -32.82
N PHE A 16 -6.61 0.48 -31.87
CA PHE A 16 -5.98 0.76 -30.60
C PHE A 16 -5.84 -0.57 -29.87
N VAL A 17 -4.71 -1.26 -30.09
CA VAL A 17 -4.30 -2.33 -29.19
C VAL A 17 -3.92 -1.63 -27.89
N GLY A 18 -4.89 -1.51 -26.99
CA GLY A 18 -4.59 -1.14 -25.61
C GLY A 18 -3.57 -2.14 -25.08
N VAL A 19 -2.46 -1.65 -24.53
CA VAL A 19 -1.47 -2.51 -23.88
C VAL A 19 -2.15 -3.09 -22.64
N ARG A 20 -2.63 -4.33 -22.76
CA ARG A 20 -3.11 -5.12 -21.64
C ARG A 20 -1.87 -5.60 -20.90
N SER A 21 -1.53 -4.93 -19.80
CA SER A 21 -0.41 -5.35 -18.95
C SER A 21 -0.91 -6.40 -17.96
N ASP A 22 -1.06 -7.64 -18.43
CA ASP A 22 -1.31 -8.75 -17.53
C ASP A 22 -0.06 -9.00 -16.68
N ARG A 23 -0.26 -9.05 -15.36
CA ARG A 23 0.76 -9.24 -14.35
C ARG A 23 0.41 -10.45 -13.50
N LYS A 24 1.35 -11.36 -13.36
CA LYS A 24 1.19 -12.49 -12.43
C LYS A 24 1.42 -12.00 -11.01
N ILE A 25 0.43 -12.20 -10.15
CA ILE A 25 0.47 -11.81 -8.75
C ILE A 25 0.97 -12.97 -7.89
N THR A 26 1.92 -12.69 -6.99
CA THR A 26 2.32 -13.59 -5.91
C THR A 26 2.41 -12.80 -4.61
N THR A 27 2.03 -13.42 -3.49
CA THR A 27 1.99 -12.77 -2.18
C THR A 27 2.70 -13.63 -1.16
N VAL A 28 3.55 -13.03 -0.32
CA VAL A 28 4.22 -13.68 0.80
C VAL A 28 4.15 -12.78 2.02
N GLN A 29 3.59 -13.31 3.12
CA GLN A 29 3.68 -12.66 4.43
C GLN A 29 5.03 -12.99 5.07
N ASN A 30 5.68 -11.98 5.61
CA ASN A 30 6.98 -12.04 6.29
C ASN A 30 8.04 -12.84 5.49
N PRO A 31 8.36 -12.42 4.25
CA PRO A 31 9.20 -13.19 3.34
C PRO A 31 10.59 -13.47 3.92
N GLY A 32 10.93 -14.75 4.08
CA GLY A 32 12.24 -15.18 4.57
C GLY A 32 12.52 -14.85 6.04
N CYS A 33 11.47 -14.59 6.84
CA CYS A 33 11.64 -14.22 8.25
C CYS A 33 12.32 -15.31 9.07
N ASN A 34 13.43 -14.95 9.72
CA ASN A 34 14.34 -15.86 10.41
C ASN A 34 14.61 -15.51 11.88
N ILE A 35 13.82 -14.60 12.46
CA ILE A 35 13.90 -14.21 13.87
C ILE A 35 12.75 -14.83 14.68
N THR A 36 12.84 -14.83 16.01
CA THR A 36 11.81 -15.45 16.86
C THR A 36 10.49 -14.67 16.91
N THR A 37 10.54 -13.35 16.72
CA THR A 37 9.40 -12.42 16.79
C THR A 37 8.66 -12.25 15.46
N CYS A 38 8.91 -13.10 14.45
CA CYS A 38 8.26 -13.00 13.14
C CYS A 38 6.72 -13.01 13.18
N LYS A 39 6.12 -13.56 14.24
CA LYS A 39 4.66 -13.61 14.41
C LYS A 39 4.07 -12.27 14.84
N ASP A 40 4.90 -11.39 15.41
CA ASP A 40 4.51 -10.08 15.92
C ASP A 40 4.71 -8.99 14.86
N LEU A 41 5.36 -9.31 13.73
CA LEU A 41 5.59 -8.40 12.61
C LEU A 41 4.55 -8.63 11.51
N VAL A 42 4.23 -7.56 10.80
CA VAL A 42 3.27 -7.60 9.70
C VAL A 42 3.89 -6.91 8.49
N LEU A 43 4.58 -7.66 7.65
CA LEU A 43 5.07 -7.21 6.35
C LEU A 43 4.59 -8.17 5.27
N VAL A 44 3.75 -7.68 4.35
CA VAL A 44 3.27 -8.47 3.21
C VAL A 44 3.96 -7.98 1.94
N HIS A 45 4.64 -8.89 1.25
CA HIS A 45 5.22 -8.62 -0.07
C HIS A 45 4.29 -9.16 -1.15
N VAL A 46 3.73 -8.26 -1.96
CA VAL A 46 3.03 -8.60 -3.21
C VAL A 46 3.95 -8.30 -4.39
N LYS A 47 4.25 -9.32 -5.19
CA LYS A 47 5.02 -9.20 -6.43
C LYS A 47 4.07 -9.30 -7.61
N ALA A 48 4.04 -8.27 -8.44
CA ALA A 48 3.27 -8.21 -9.68
C ALA A 48 4.21 -8.26 -10.89
N GLU A 49 4.46 -9.47 -11.39
CA GLU A 49 5.42 -9.77 -12.45
C GLU A 49 4.80 -9.46 -13.83
N GLY A 50 5.37 -8.50 -14.56
CA GLY A 50 5.03 -8.24 -15.96
C GLY A 50 6.04 -8.86 -16.91
N GLU A 51 5.84 -8.67 -18.21
CA GLU A 51 6.77 -9.19 -19.23
C GLU A 51 8.17 -8.57 -19.15
N ASN A 52 8.25 -7.27 -18.88
CA ASN A 52 9.48 -6.48 -18.96
C ASN A 52 9.89 -5.83 -17.64
N ASP A 53 9.09 -5.97 -16.59
CA ASP A 53 9.34 -5.38 -15.28
C ASP A 53 8.70 -6.19 -14.15
N THR A 54 8.98 -5.80 -12.92
CA THR A 54 8.24 -6.29 -11.75
C THR A 54 7.90 -5.12 -10.85
N LEU A 55 6.64 -5.05 -10.42
CA LEU A 55 6.20 -4.11 -9.41
C LEU A 55 6.11 -4.84 -8.05
N HIS A 56 6.94 -4.40 -7.11
CA HIS A 56 6.94 -4.91 -5.74
C HIS A 56 6.13 -3.97 -4.86
N HIS A 57 5.14 -4.51 -4.16
CA HIS A 57 4.41 -3.82 -3.10
C HIS A 57 4.82 -4.43 -1.76
N LEU A 58 5.28 -3.60 -0.83
CA LEU A 58 5.57 -3.99 0.53
C LEU A 58 4.61 -3.26 1.45
N TRP A 59 3.78 -4.02 2.14
CA TRP A 59 2.70 -3.58 3.01
C TRP A 59 3.10 -3.85 4.45
N ASP A 60 3.52 -2.81 5.17
CA ASP A 60 3.99 -2.92 6.55
C ASP A 60 2.97 -2.35 7.53
N PHE A 61 2.69 -3.10 8.58
CA PHE A 61 1.86 -2.71 9.72
C PHE A 61 2.49 -3.12 11.06
N THR A 62 3.79 -3.42 11.04
CA THR A 62 4.57 -3.71 12.26
C THR A 62 4.62 -2.50 13.19
N GLY A 63 4.66 -1.29 12.62
CA GLY A 63 4.58 -0.03 13.34
C GLY A 63 3.48 0.84 12.74
N LYS A 64 3.87 2.00 12.20
CA LYS A 64 2.94 2.84 11.42
C LYS A 64 2.59 2.11 10.12
N PRO A 65 1.30 2.06 9.71
CA PRO A 65 0.92 1.56 8.41
C PRO A 65 1.73 2.22 7.29
N ALA A 66 2.43 1.43 6.50
CA ALA A 66 3.29 1.90 5.43
C ALA A 66 3.19 1.03 4.18
N LEU A 67 3.33 1.68 3.03
CA LEU A 67 3.37 1.08 1.70
C LEU A 67 4.66 1.51 1.01
N LEU A 68 5.44 0.56 0.52
CA LEU A 68 6.53 0.82 -0.42
C LEU A 68 6.21 0.16 -1.76
N LEU A 69 6.33 0.92 -2.84
CA LEU A 69 6.24 0.47 -4.21
C LEU A 69 7.61 0.58 -4.86
N ALA A 70 8.07 -0.48 -5.50
CA ALA A 70 9.34 -0.48 -6.24
C ALA A 70 9.17 -1.14 -7.61
N LEU A 71 9.55 -0.42 -8.67
CA LEU A 71 9.58 -0.92 -10.04
C LEU A 71 10.99 -1.40 -10.38
N THR A 72 11.11 -2.64 -10.81
CA THR A 72 12.40 -3.31 -11.07
C THR A 72 12.40 -4.03 -12.42
N GLN A 73 13.59 -4.50 -12.84
CA GLN A 73 13.73 -5.43 -13.95
C GLN A 73 13.26 -6.85 -13.54
N PRO A 74 12.85 -7.75 -14.47
CA PRO A 74 12.19 -9.04 -14.19
C PRO A 74 12.90 -10.04 -13.26
N ASN A 75 14.15 -9.80 -12.85
CA ASN A 75 14.93 -10.70 -11.99
C ASN A 75 15.39 -10.05 -10.68
N ALA A 76 14.95 -8.83 -10.39
CA ALA A 76 15.30 -8.21 -9.13
C ALA A 76 14.69 -8.98 -7.95
N THR A 77 15.47 -9.06 -6.89
CA THR A 77 15.11 -9.72 -5.65
C THR A 77 14.82 -8.69 -4.58
N VAL A 78 13.88 -9.01 -3.70
CA VAL A 78 13.62 -8.23 -2.48
C VAL A 78 13.96 -9.14 -1.31
N SER A 79 14.85 -8.68 -0.44
CA SER A 79 15.23 -9.39 0.78
C SER A 79 15.10 -8.45 1.99
N ILE A 80 14.73 -9.03 3.12
CA ILE A 80 14.47 -8.29 4.35
C ILE A 80 15.48 -8.76 5.39
N ALA A 81 16.26 -7.82 5.90
CA ALA A 81 17.16 -8.09 6.99
C ALA A 81 16.40 -7.94 8.31
N TRP A 82 15.72 -9.02 8.70
CA TRP A 82 14.68 -9.04 9.73
C TRP A 82 15.08 -8.48 11.09
N GLN A 83 16.32 -8.72 11.54
CA GLN A 83 16.81 -8.14 12.79
C GLN A 83 16.80 -6.61 12.73
N GLN A 84 17.31 -6.03 11.64
CA GLN A 84 17.36 -4.57 11.44
C GLN A 84 15.96 -4.01 11.21
N PHE A 85 15.13 -4.72 10.43
CA PHE A 85 13.74 -4.36 10.17
C PHE A 85 12.93 -4.25 11.47
N SER A 86 13.05 -5.23 12.37
CA SER A 86 12.34 -5.22 13.66
C SER A 86 12.72 -4.05 14.58
N PHE A 87 13.89 -3.44 14.36
CA PHE A 87 14.34 -2.25 15.10
C PHE A 87 14.09 -0.95 14.32
N GLY A 88 13.41 -1.00 13.18
CA GLY A 88 13.16 0.18 12.34
C GLY A 88 14.43 0.80 11.78
N GLN A 89 15.49 0.01 11.56
CA GLN A 89 16.75 0.50 11.03
C GLN A 89 16.67 0.72 9.52
N GLU A 90 17.32 1.78 9.05
CA GLU A 90 17.45 2.05 7.62
C GLU A 90 18.20 0.94 6.87
N GLY A 91 17.90 0.76 5.59
CA GLY A 91 18.54 -0.24 4.74
C GLY A 91 18.12 -1.70 5.01
N ALA A 92 17.15 -1.95 5.89
CA ALA A 92 16.68 -3.30 6.17
C ALA A 92 15.92 -3.97 5.01
N ILE A 93 15.41 -3.19 4.06
CA ILE A 93 14.80 -3.68 2.81
C ILE A 93 15.85 -3.52 1.70
N ILE A 94 16.27 -4.63 1.13
CA ILE A 94 17.33 -4.69 0.12
C ILE A 94 16.70 -5.15 -1.20
N ILE A 95 16.83 -4.32 -2.23
CA ILE A 95 16.37 -4.61 -3.59
C ILE A 95 17.58 -4.65 -4.51
N ASP A 96 17.83 -5.80 -5.14
CA ASP A 96 18.98 -6.00 -6.03
C ASP A 96 18.58 -6.77 -7.30
N PRO A 97 18.90 -6.26 -8.51
CA PRO A 97 19.51 -4.95 -8.80
C PRO A 97 18.63 -3.76 -8.34
N PRO A 98 19.19 -2.55 -8.20
CA PRO A 98 18.44 -1.38 -7.73
C PRO A 98 17.19 -1.09 -8.57
N PRO A 99 16.10 -0.63 -7.94
CA PRO A 99 14.86 -0.31 -8.64
C PRO A 99 15.03 0.92 -9.53
N THR A 100 14.29 0.93 -10.65
CA THR A 100 14.20 2.08 -11.55
C THR A 100 13.39 3.22 -10.90
N TYR A 101 12.40 2.87 -10.08
CA TYR A 101 11.53 3.81 -9.39
C TYR A 101 11.09 3.26 -8.05
N VAL A 102 11.00 4.13 -7.05
CA VAL A 102 10.52 3.82 -5.69
C VAL A 102 9.56 4.90 -5.23
N TYR A 103 8.47 4.51 -4.60
CA TYR A 103 7.51 5.41 -3.98
C TYR A 103 7.02 4.85 -2.65
N GLY A 104 6.98 5.68 -1.62
CA GLY A 104 6.58 5.30 -0.27
C GLY A 104 5.44 6.15 0.27
N VAL A 105 4.53 5.52 1.02
CA VAL A 105 3.46 6.19 1.75
C VAL A 105 3.46 5.67 3.18
N VAL A 106 3.33 6.57 4.14
CA VAL A 106 3.12 6.23 5.55
C VAL A 106 1.84 6.92 6.00
N ILE A 107 0.94 6.16 6.63
CA ILE A 107 -0.22 6.74 7.31
C ILE A 107 0.26 7.10 8.71
N ASP A 108 0.68 8.34 8.89
CA ASP A 108 1.45 8.75 10.07
C ASP A 108 0.60 8.97 11.32
N GLN A 109 -0.55 9.64 11.14
CA GLN A 109 -1.44 10.05 12.23
C GLN A 109 -2.89 10.02 11.79
N MET A 110 -3.78 9.77 12.76
CA MET A 110 -5.21 10.05 12.64
C MET A 110 -5.51 11.35 13.39
N ILE A 111 -6.16 12.29 12.70
CA ILE A 111 -6.49 13.60 13.26
C ILE A 111 -7.97 13.62 13.60
N GLU A 112 -8.28 13.91 14.85
CA GLU A 112 -9.62 14.19 15.35
C GLU A 112 -9.65 15.66 15.77
N PHE A 113 -10.64 16.43 15.32
CA PHE A 113 -10.77 17.84 15.70
C PHE A 113 -12.22 18.24 15.88
N ASN A 114 -12.44 19.23 16.75
CA ASN A 114 -13.75 19.80 17.03
C ASN A 114 -14.06 20.91 16.01
N ASP A 115 -15.02 20.66 15.14
CA ASP A 115 -15.47 21.60 14.09
C ASP A 115 -16.81 22.23 14.50
N GLU A 116 -16.76 23.13 15.49
CA GLU A 116 -17.98 23.75 16.07
C GLU A 116 -18.80 24.54 15.05
N GLU A 117 -18.14 25.09 14.04
CA GLU A 117 -18.75 25.91 12.98
C GLU A 117 -19.13 25.09 11.74
N ASP A 118 -18.96 23.75 11.76
CA ASP A 118 -19.31 22.80 10.68
C ASP A 118 -18.74 23.19 9.30
N THR A 119 -17.47 23.58 9.28
CA THR A 119 -16.78 24.09 8.08
C THR A 119 -15.94 23.03 7.37
N GLY A 120 -15.66 21.91 8.04
CA GLY A 120 -14.66 20.91 7.66
C GLY A 120 -13.23 21.44 7.68
N ALA A 121 -12.99 22.66 8.19
CA ALA A 121 -11.70 23.33 8.08
C ALA A 121 -10.82 23.09 9.32
N LEU A 122 -9.83 22.21 9.17
CA LEU A 122 -8.80 22.01 10.19
C LEU A 122 -7.86 23.22 10.28
N ASN A 123 -7.81 23.88 11.43
CA ASN A 123 -6.73 24.81 11.75
C ASN A 123 -5.45 24.05 12.12
N GLN A 124 -4.59 23.83 11.12
CA GLN A 124 -3.33 23.10 11.27
C GLN A 124 -2.32 23.75 12.21
N THR A 125 -2.52 25.01 12.61
CA THR A 125 -1.62 25.72 13.53
C THR A 125 -2.02 25.59 15.00
N SER A 126 -3.23 25.09 15.27
CA SER A 126 -3.71 24.90 16.64
C SER A 126 -3.05 23.69 17.27
N ASN A 127 -2.50 23.86 18.47
CA ASN A 127 -2.00 22.78 19.33
C ASN A 127 -2.86 22.61 20.59
N ASN A 128 -4.05 23.21 20.63
CA ASN A 128 -4.96 23.11 21.76
C ASN A 128 -5.57 21.70 21.80
N SER A 129 -5.30 20.95 22.87
CA SER A 129 -5.79 19.58 23.06
C SER A 129 -7.32 19.47 23.23
N SER A 130 -8.01 20.58 23.54
CA SER A 130 -9.47 20.63 23.51
C SER A 130 -10.04 20.81 22.10
N TYR A 131 -9.22 21.23 21.13
CA TYR A 131 -9.62 21.42 19.74
C TYR A 131 -9.17 20.27 18.84
N VAL A 132 -7.91 19.83 18.96
CA VAL A 132 -7.33 18.80 18.09
C VAL A 132 -6.65 17.71 18.91
N ASN A 133 -6.83 16.47 18.46
CA ASN A 133 -6.19 15.29 18.99
C ASN A 133 -5.48 14.56 17.85
N LEU A 134 -4.16 14.44 17.97
CA LEU A 134 -3.28 13.79 17.01
C LEU A 134 -2.94 12.40 17.52
N MET A 135 -3.47 11.37 16.87
CA MET A 135 -3.26 9.98 17.26
C MET A 135 -2.18 9.36 16.38
N ASP A 136 -1.04 9.03 16.96
CA ASP A 136 0.06 8.35 16.25
C ASP A 136 -0.35 6.93 15.86
N THR A 137 -0.33 6.60 14.57
CA THR A 137 -0.82 5.31 14.08
C THR A 137 -0.04 4.10 14.59
N LYS A 138 1.17 4.30 15.14
CA LYS A 138 1.96 3.24 15.79
C LYS A 138 1.31 2.71 17.08
N ASN A 139 0.43 3.50 17.70
CA ASN A 139 -0.20 3.18 18.99
C ASN A 139 -1.51 2.39 18.80
N PHE A 140 -1.83 1.99 17.57
CA PHE A 140 -2.91 1.07 17.24
C PHE A 140 -2.37 -0.36 17.17
N ASP A 141 -3.15 -1.31 17.69
CA ASP A 141 -2.85 -2.74 17.58
C ASP A 141 -3.44 -3.29 16.27
N TRP A 142 -2.66 -3.20 15.19
CA TRP A 142 -3.07 -3.60 13.85
C TRP A 142 -3.04 -5.12 13.68
N LYS A 143 -4.16 -5.72 13.27
CA LYS A 143 -4.31 -7.16 13.07
C LYS A 143 -4.88 -7.50 11.71
N ILE A 144 -4.24 -8.43 11.02
CA ILE A 144 -4.76 -8.97 9.75
C ILE A 144 -6.07 -9.70 10.06
N THR A 145 -7.16 -9.28 9.41
CA THR A 145 -8.46 -9.94 9.53
C THR A 145 -8.81 -10.74 8.28
N ASN A 146 -8.31 -10.34 7.11
CA ASN A 146 -8.50 -11.07 5.86
C ASN A 146 -7.30 -10.90 4.93
N MET A 147 -6.95 -11.96 4.19
CA MET A 147 -5.96 -11.92 3.13
C MET A 147 -6.42 -12.82 1.98
N THR A 148 -6.46 -12.29 0.77
CA THR A 148 -6.76 -13.03 -0.46
C THR A 148 -5.54 -13.07 -1.35
N ASN A 149 -5.18 -14.27 -1.82
CA ASN A 149 -4.04 -14.49 -2.68
C ASN A 149 -4.45 -15.36 -3.87
N SER A 150 -4.37 -14.82 -5.07
CA SER A 150 -4.50 -15.54 -6.34
C SER A 150 -3.46 -15.04 -7.34
N SER A 151 -3.35 -15.72 -8.49
CA SER A 151 -2.45 -15.28 -9.56
C SER A 151 -2.87 -13.96 -10.22
N SER A 152 -4.10 -13.49 -10.01
CA SER A 152 -4.65 -12.26 -10.60
C SER A 152 -5.03 -11.19 -9.58
N LYS A 153 -5.02 -11.51 -8.28
CA LYS A 153 -5.37 -10.56 -7.22
C LYS A 153 -4.66 -10.88 -5.91
N ALA A 154 -4.18 -9.84 -5.25
CA ALA A 154 -3.85 -9.87 -3.84
C ALA A 154 -4.71 -8.83 -3.11
N SER A 155 -5.22 -9.16 -1.92
CA SER A 155 -5.83 -8.15 -1.05
C SER A 155 -5.55 -8.44 0.42
N LEU A 156 -5.45 -7.37 1.20
CA LEU A 156 -5.22 -7.42 2.65
C LEU A 156 -6.25 -6.51 3.32
N THR A 157 -6.93 -7.05 4.33
CA THR A 157 -7.74 -6.27 5.28
C THR A 157 -7.05 -6.33 6.63
N ILE A 158 -6.78 -5.17 7.19
CA ILE A 158 -6.19 -5.03 8.52
C ILE A 158 -7.03 -4.08 9.36
N GLU A 159 -7.17 -4.41 10.64
CA GLU A 159 -8.02 -3.68 11.57
C GLU A 159 -7.29 -3.39 12.86
N ALA A 160 -7.57 -2.23 13.44
CA ALA A 160 -7.28 -1.92 14.83
C ALA A 160 -8.58 -1.58 15.55
N THR A 161 -8.82 -2.19 16.71
CA THR A 161 -10.05 -2.01 17.50
C THR A 161 -9.85 -1.15 18.76
N SER A 162 -8.60 -0.82 19.05
CA SER A 162 -8.20 0.02 20.17
C SER A 162 -7.02 0.90 19.80
N TYR A 163 -6.98 2.05 20.46
CA TYR A 163 -5.85 2.99 20.48
C TYR A 163 -5.40 3.18 21.92
N ASN A 164 -4.11 3.05 22.18
CA ASN A 164 -3.54 3.27 23.50
C ASN A 164 -2.23 4.06 23.41
N ASP A 165 -2.29 5.32 23.81
CA ASP A 165 -1.12 6.17 23.98
C ASP A 165 -0.86 6.39 25.47
N GLU A 166 0.12 5.65 26.01
CA GLU A 166 0.48 5.72 27.42
C GLU A 166 1.14 7.05 27.78
N GLN A 167 1.85 7.69 26.84
CA GLN A 167 2.56 8.95 27.07
C GLN A 167 1.57 10.11 27.16
N ALA A 168 0.55 10.11 26.29
CA ALA A 168 -0.52 11.09 26.30
C ALA A 168 -1.67 10.73 27.27
N ASN A 169 -1.65 9.53 27.86
CA ASN A 169 -2.74 8.97 28.67
C ASN A 169 -4.09 8.98 27.93
N VAL A 170 -4.07 8.66 26.63
CA VAL A 170 -5.25 8.60 25.76
C VAL A 170 -5.56 7.15 25.43
N LYS A 171 -6.80 6.74 25.71
CA LYS A 171 -7.34 5.44 25.32
C LYS A 171 -8.63 5.64 24.55
N LYS A 172 -8.75 4.98 23.41
CA LYS A 172 -9.98 4.97 22.61
C LYS A 172 -10.32 3.55 22.17
N SER A 173 -11.61 3.32 22.02
CA SER A 173 -12.18 2.09 21.48
C SER A 173 -12.96 2.41 20.22
N GLY A 174 -12.82 1.59 19.20
CA GLY A 174 -13.43 1.79 17.89
C GLY A 174 -12.62 1.08 16.81
N THR A 175 -13.24 0.80 15.67
CA THR A 175 -12.57 0.06 14.60
C THR A 175 -12.07 1.01 13.52
N VAL A 176 -10.77 0.98 13.26
CA VAL A 176 -10.16 1.53 12.05
C VAL A 176 -9.79 0.35 11.15
N ARG A 177 -10.22 0.38 9.89
CA ARG A 177 -9.94 -0.66 8.89
C ARG A 177 -9.20 -0.06 7.71
N ILE A 178 -8.14 -0.73 7.27
CA ILE A 178 -7.43 -0.42 6.03
C ILE A 178 -7.55 -1.64 5.11
N GLU A 179 -7.94 -1.40 3.86
CA GLU A 179 -8.03 -2.40 2.81
C GLU A 179 -7.09 -2.04 1.67
N MET A 180 -6.25 -2.99 1.28
CA MET A 180 -5.34 -2.86 0.14
C MET A 180 -5.63 -3.96 -0.87
N SER A 181 -5.53 -3.63 -2.15
CA SER A 181 -5.73 -4.58 -3.24
C SER A 181 -4.78 -4.29 -4.40
N VAL A 182 -4.26 -5.35 -5.00
CA VAL A 182 -3.45 -5.33 -6.23
C VAL A 182 -4.09 -6.28 -7.21
N TYR A 183 -4.13 -5.86 -8.47
CA TYR A 183 -4.76 -6.59 -9.56
C TYR A 183 -3.75 -6.85 -10.65
N GLY A 184 -3.75 -8.08 -11.15
CA GLY A 184 -2.88 -8.56 -12.21
C GLY A 184 -3.44 -8.38 -13.61
N GLY A 185 -4.62 -7.78 -13.78
CA GLY A 185 -5.38 -7.95 -15.02
C GLY A 185 -6.02 -9.34 -15.11
N GLU A 186 -7.00 -9.46 -15.98
CA GLU A 186 -7.62 -10.74 -16.40
C GLU A 186 -7.09 -11.13 -17.77
#